data_AF-A0A2H5QWG8-F1
#
_entry.id   AF-A0A2H5QWG8-F1
#
_cell.length_a   1.000
_cell.length_b   1.000
_cell.length_c   1.000
_cell.angle_alpha   90.00
_cell.angle_beta   90.00
_cell.angle_gamma   90.00
#
_symmetry.space_group_name_H-M   'P 1'
#
loop_
_entity.id
_entity.type
_entity.pdbx_description
1 polymer ?
#
loop_
_entity_poly.entity_id
_entity_poly.type
_entity_poly.pdbx_seq_one_letter_code
_entity_poly.pdbx_strand_id
1 'polypeptide(L)'
;MVKAVAVLGGTEGVKGTVSFTQEGDGPTTVSGSLSGLKPGPHGFHVHALGDTTNGCMSTGPHFNPAGKEHGAPEDDNRHAGDLGNVNVGDDGTATFTVVDNQIPLSGPNSIIGRAVVVHADPDDLGKGGHELSKSTGNAGGRVACVFHHRQCFACRHRHHWPPRVKPYLIGQ
;
A
#
# COMPACT_ATOMS: atom_id res chain seq x y z
N MET A 1 3.46 -14.62 -12.56
CA MET A 1 3.30 -14.12 -11.18
C MET A 1 4.26 -12.97 -10.85
N VAL A 2 3.72 -11.78 -10.62
CA VAL A 2 4.43 -10.63 -10.03
C VAL A 2 4.04 -10.52 -8.55
N LYS A 3 5.01 -10.18 -7.68
CA LYS A 3 4.77 -9.96 -6.25
C LYS A 3 5.39 -8.65 -5.78
N ALA A 4 4.69 -7.97 -4.87
CA ALA A 4 5.19 -6.79 -4.18
C ALA A 4 4.77 -6.84 -2.70
N VAL A 5 5.54 -6.16 -1.85
CA VAL A 5 5.24 -6.06 -0.41
C VAL A 5 5.43 -4.61 0.02
N ALA A 6 4.47 -4.14 0.82
CA ALA A 6 4.48 -2.86 1.50
C ALA A 6 4.49 -3.13 3.01
N VAL A 7 5.53 -2.68 3.72
CA VAL A 7 5.62 -2.76 5.19
C VAL A 7 5.19 -1.43 5.80
N LEU A 8 3.97 -1.36 6.35
CA LEU A 8 3.41 -0.12 6.87
C LEU A 8 4.06 0.26 8.21
N GLY A 9 4.51 1.50 8.29
CA GLY A 9 4.85 2.18 9.53
C GLY A 9 4.07 3.49 9.61
N GLY A 10 3.29 3.66 10.68
CA GLY A 10 2.50 4.86 10.92
C GLY A 10 2.91 5.58 12.20
N THR A 11 2.23 6.69 12.47
CA THR A 11 2.29 7.35 13.77
C THR A 11 1.56 6.50 14.83
N GLU A 12 1.78 6.79 16.10
CA GLU A 12 1.02 6.20 17.21
C GLU A 12 1.08 4.66 17.34
N GLY A 13 2.10 4.03 16.76
CA GLY A 13 2.32 2.59 16.89
C GLY A 13 1.63 1.74 15.84
N VAL A 14 0.97 2.34 14.83
CA VAL A 14 0.39 1.61 13.70
C VAL A 14 1.49 0.92 12.90
N LYS A 15 1.35 -0.39 12.70
CA LYS A 15 2.30 -1.23 11.95
C LYS A 15 1.55 -2.27 11.15
N GLY A 16 2.13 -2.69 10.04
CA GLY A 16 1.56 -3.80 9.30
C GLY A 16 2.37 -4.22 8.08
N THR A 17 1.88 -5.22 7.38
CA THR A 17 2.45 -5.66 6.11
C THR A 17 1.30 -5.98 5.16
N VAL A 18 1.40 -5.47 3.94
CA VAL A 18 0.47 -5.74 2.85
C VAL A 18 1.26 -6.35 1.70
N SER A 19 0.77 -7.47 1.21
CA SER A 19 1.34 -8.23 0.10
C SER A 19 0.42 -8.14 -1.11
N PHE A 20 1.01 -8.02 -2.28
CA PHE A 20 0.33 -7.91 -3.55
C PHE A 20 0.82 -9.03 -4.46
N THR A 21 -0.11 -9.72 -5.11
CA THR A 21 0.19 -10.78 -6.05
C THR A 21 -0.69 -10.66 -7.29
N GLN A 22 -0.10 -10.80 -8.47
CA GLN A 22 -0.82 -10.74 -9.73
C GLN A 22 -0.31 -11.84 -10.67
N GLU A 23 -1.22 -12.56 -11.30
CA GLU A 23 -0.92 -13.58 -12.31
C GLU A 23 -1.21 -13.08 -13.71
N GLY A 24 -0.18 -12.99 -14.55
CA GLY A 24 -0.29 -12.37 -15.88
C GLY A 24 -0.88 -10.97 -15.78
N ASP A 25 -1.92 -10.71 -16.58
CA ASP A 25 -2.71 -9.49 -16.58
C ASP A 25 -4.04 -9.63 -15.82
N GLY A 26 -4.15 -10.67 -14.96
CA GLY A 26 -5.32 -10.90 -14.13
C GLY A 26 -5.46 -9.92 -12.95
N PRO A 27 -6.48 -10.10 -12.09
CA PRO A 27 -6.65 -9.29 -10.89
C PRO A 27 -5.42 -9.33 -9.97
N THR A 28 -5.18 -8.23 -9.27
CA THR A 28 -4.23 -8.17 -8.17
C THR A 28 -4.93 -8.59 -6.88
N THR A 29 -4.40 -9.60 -6.21
CA THR A 29 -4.80 -9.98 -4.85
C THR A 29 -3.93 -9.24 -3.85
N VAL A 30 -4.58 -8.53 -2.92
CA VAL A 30 -3.99 -7.75 -1.84
C VAL A 30 -4.31 -8.45 -0.53
N SER A 31 -3.31 -8.90 0.21
CA SER A 31 -3.48 -9.53 1.53
C SER A 31 -2.66 -8.78 2.56
N GLY A 32 -3.30 -8.34 3.64
CA GLY A 32 -2.70 -7.48 4.65
C GLY A 32 -2.95 -7.94 6.08
N SER A 33 -2.00 -7.61 6.95
CA SER A 33 -2.14 -7.66 8.41
C SER A 33 -1.69 -6.33 9.00
N LEU A 34 -2.56 -5.69 9.77
CA LEU A 34 -2.34 -4.40 10.42
C LEU A 34 -2.57 -4.53 11.93
N SER A 35 -1.91 -3.68 12.70
CA SER A 35 -2.02 -3.61 14.16
C SER A 35 -1.84 -2.18 14.65
N GLY A 36 -2.41 -1.87 15.82
CA GLY A 36 -2.30 -0.56 16.46
C GLY A 36 -3.29 0.47 15.92
N LEU A 37 -4.35 0.03 15.24
CA LEU A 37 -5.44 0.88 14.77
C LEU A 37 -6.59 0.87 15.79
N LYS A 38 -7.46 1.88 15.71
CA LYS A 38 -8.69 1.89 16.51
C LYS A 38 -9.65 0.81 15.98
N PRO A 39 -10.48 0.18 16.83
CA PRO A 39 -11.50 -0.73 16.34
C PRO A 39 -12.50 -0.03 15.41
N GLY A 40 -12.91 -0.71 14.35
CA GLY A 40 -13.85 -0.20 13.35
C GLY A 40 -13.29 -0.13 11.92
N PRO A 41 -14.04 0.47 10.99
CA PRO A 41 -13.63 0.60 9.60
C PRO A 41 -12.64 1.75 9.39
N HIS A 42 -11.63 1.50 8.57
CA HIS A 42 -10.62 2.48 8.17
C HIS A 42 -10.49 2.49 6.64
N GLY A 43 -10.51 3.67 6.03
CA GLY A 43 -10.28 3.82 4.59
C GLY A 43 -8.89 3.31 4.17
N PHE A 44 -8.83 2.64 3.02
CA PHE A 44 -7.63 1.98 2.52
C PHE A 44 -7.43 2.27 1.04
N HIS A 45 -6.34 2.95 0.71
CA HIS A 45 -6.13 3.50 -0.64
C HIS A 45 -4.70 3.31 -1.14
N VAL A 46 -4.55 3.11 -2.44
CA VAL A 46 -3.28 3.34 -3.15
C VAL A 46 -3.21 4.81 -3.54
N HIS A 47 -2.16 5.49 -3.11
CA HIS A 47 -1.91 6.89 -3.42
C HIS A 47 -1.07 7.06 -4.69
N ALA A 48 -1.12 8.25 -5.29
CA ALA A 48 -0.47 8.53 -6.55
C ALA A 48 1.06 8.43 -6.46
N LEU A 49 1.66 8.81 -5.32
CA LEU A 49 3.12 8.86 -5.16
C LEU A 49 3.58 7.91 -4.06
N GLY A 50 4.80 7.40 -4.22
CA GLY A 50 5.54 6.69 -3.18
C GLY A 50 6.44 7.59 -2.34
N ASP A 51 6.26 8.91 -2.41
CA ASP A 51 7.06 9.88 -1.69
C ASP A 51 6.63 9.94 -0.21
N THR A 52 7.55 9.59 0.69
CA THR A 52 7.35 9.63 2.15
C THR A 52 8.28 10.63 2.84
N THR A 53 8.85 11.59 2.11
CA THR A 53 9.77 12.61 2.66
C THR A 53 9.13 13.48 3.73
N ASN A 54 7.83 13.76 3.64
CA ASN A 54 7.03 14.41 4.66
C ASN A 54 5.98 13.45 5.24
N GLY A 55 6.39 12.21 5.53
CA GLY A 55 5.50 11.14 5.95
C GLY A 55 4.41 10.87 4.92
N CYS A 56 3.20 10.57 5.38
CA CYS A 56 2.09 10.22 4.49
C CYS A 56 1.51 11.40 3.72
N MET A 57 1.89 12.64 4.05
CA MET A 57 1.39 13.83 3.35
C MET A 57 1.98 13.96 1.94
N SER A 58 3.23 13.52 1.74
CA SER A 58 3.90 13.59 0.44
C SER A 58 3.39 12.57 -0.59
N THR A 59 2.56 11.60 -0.21
CA THR A 59 2.10 10.54 -1.13
C THR A 59 1.10 11.03 -2.18
N GLY A 60 0.67 12.29 -2.13
CA GLY A 60 -0.29 12.87 -3.08
C GLY A 60 -1.72 12.38 -2.85
N PRO A 61 -2.66 12.59 -3.80
CA PRO A 61 -4.04 12.11 -3.73
C PRO A 61 -4.12 10.59 -4.03
N HIS A 62 -5.35 10.05 -4.10
CA HIS A 62 -5.58 8.67 -4.53
C HIS A 62 -5.04 8.45 -5.95
N PHE A 63 -4.60 7.24 -6.25
CA PHE A 63 -4.15 6.89 -7.59
C PHE A 63 -5.33 6.87 -8.56
N ASN A 64 -5.39 7.86 -9.45
CA ASN A 64 -6.50 8.07 -10.37
C ASN A 64 -6.02 8.34 -11.82
N PRO A 65 -5.51 7.32 -12.53
CA PRO A 65 -5.06 7.50 -13.91
C PRO A 65 -6.22 7.77 -14.90
N ALA A 66 -7.46 7.43 -14.51
CA ALA A 66 -8.65 7.58 -15.36
C ALA A 66 -9.40 8.92 -15.16
N GLY A 67 -8.99 9.75 -14.20
CA GLY A 67 -9.64 11.04 -13.91
C GLY A 67 -11.09 10.91 -13.43
N LYS A 68 -11.41 9.82 -12.72
CA LYS A 68 -12.75 9.52 -12.20
C LYS A 68 -13.01 10.19 -10.85
N GLU A 69 -14.25 10.16 -10.38
CA GLU A 69 -14.57 10.50 -8.99
C GLU A 69 -14.21 9.33 -8.06
N HIS A 70 -14.13 9.60 -6.77
CA HIS A 70 -13.98 8.57 -5.74
C HIS A 70 -15.25 7.71 -5.62
N GLY A 71 -15.08 6.41 -5.37
CA GLY A 71 -16.18 5.46 -5.20
C GLY A 71 -15.76 4.17 -4.49
N ALA A 72 -16.73 3.26 -4.30
CA ALA A 72 -16.47 1.93 -3.72
C ALA A 72 -15.63 1.07 -4.68
N PRO A 73 -14.89 0.05 -4.20
CA PRO A 73 -14.12 -0.86 -5.05
C PRO A 73 -14.94 -1.56 -6.16
N GLU A 74 -16.23 -1.76 -5.91
CA GLU A 74 -17.19 -2.39 -6.82
C GLU A 74 -17.82 -1.41 -7.81
N ASP A 75 -17.65 -0.09 -7.62
CA ASP A 75 -18.25 0.91 -8.49
C ASP A 75 -17.43 1.07 -9.79
N ASP A 76 -18.11 1.23 -10.92
CA ASP A 76 -17.45 1.52 -12.21
C ASP A 76 -16.78 2.91 -12.20
N ASN A 77 -17.40 3.87 -11.51
CA ASN A 77 -16.87 5.22 -11.31
C ASN A 77 -16.17 5.29 -9.95
N ARG A 78 -14.86 5.06 -9.96
CA ARG A 78 -13.97 5.13 -8.80
C ARG A 78 -12.56 5.46 -9.24
N HIS A 79 -11.71 5.86 -8.30
CA HIS A 79 -10.28 5.87 -8.53
C HIS A 79 -9.73 4.44 -8.60
N ALA A 80 -8.65 4.25 -9.36
CA ALA A 80 -7.97 2.96 -9.42
C ALA A 80 -7.46 2.53 -8.03
N GLY A 81 -6.99 3.49 -7.23
CA GLY A 81 -6.50 3.23 -5.88
C GLY A 81 -7.56 3.07 -4.79
N ASP A 82 -8.86 3.16 -5.12
CA ASP A 82 -9.92 3.01 -4.12
C ASP A 82 -10.12 1.52 -3.76
N LEU A 83 -9.71 1.12 -2.56
CA LEU A 83 -9.85 -0.25 -2.04
C LEU A 83 -10.86 -0.36 -0.88
N GLY A 84 -11.57 0.73 -0.57
CA GLY A 84 -12.66 0.76 0.40
C GLY A 84 -12.15 0.75 1.84
N ASN A 85 -12.80 -0.06 2.69
CA ASN A 85 -12.50 -0.12 4.13
C ASN A 85 -11.83 -1.43 4.54
N VAL A 86 -10.89 -1.33 5.48
CA VAL A 86 -10.40 -2.46 6.28
C VAL A 86 -11.03 -2.42 7.66
N ASN A 87 -11.54 -3.56 8.13
CA ASN A 87 -12.18 -3.67 9.44
C ASN A 87 -11.17 -4.10 10.50
N VAL A 88 -10.97 -3.27 11.51
CA VAL A 88 -10.11 -3.52 12.65
C VAL A 88 -10.95 -4.06 13.80
N GLY A 89 -10.54 -5.19 14.37
CA GLY A 89 -11.18 -5.81 15.52
C GLY A 89 -10.92 -5.07 16.83
N ASP A 90 -11.59 -5.50 17.89
CA ASP A 90 -11.49 -4.89 19.23
C ASP A 90 -10.08 -5.00 19.84
N ASP A 91 -9.26 -5.93 19.34
CA ASP A 91 -7.85 -6.10 19.72
C ASP A 91 -6.90 -5.11 19.00
N GLY A 92 -7.44 -4.22 18.16
CA GLY A 92 -6.69 -3.25 17.39
C GLY A 92 -5.94 -3.85 16.20
N THR A 93 -6.32 -5.06 15.76
CA THR A 93 -5.72 -5.74 14.60
C THR A 93 -6.71 -5.91 13.46
N ALA A 94 -6.19 -5.97 12.23
CA ALA A 94 -6.97 -6.29 11.04
C ALA A 94 -6.21 -7.29 10.18
N THR A 95 -6.91 -8.31 9.69
CA THR A 95 -6.42 -9.20 8.62
C THR A 95 -7.44 -9.20 7.51
N PHE A 96 -7.00 -8.93 6.28
CA PHE A 96 -7.91 -8.78 5.15
C PHE A 96 -7.31 -9.35 3.86
N THR A 97 -8.19 -9.66 2.91
CA THR A 97 -7.83 -9.98 1.54
C THR A 97 -8.82 -9.31 0.59
N VAL A 98 -8.29 -8.58 -0.38
CA VAL A 98 -9.05 -7.84 -1.41
C VAL A 98 -8.54 -8.28 -2.77
N VAL A 99 -9.42 -8.40 -3.75
CA VAL A 99 -9.07 -8.72 -5.13
C VAL A 99 -9.56 -7.58 -6.00
N ASP A 100 -8.66 -6.94 -6.75
CA ASP A 100 -8.96 -5.73 -7.50
C ASP A 100 -8.35 -5.76 -8.91
N ASN A 101 -9.09 -5.25 -9.90
CA ASN A 101 -8.73 -5.28 -11.32
C ASN A 101 -8.12 -3.95 -11.85
N GLN A 102 -8.08 -2.90 -11.04
CA GLN A 102 -7.61 -1.56 -11.44
C GLN A 102 -6.22 -1.20 -10.87
N ILE A 103 -5.62 -2.06 -10.04
CA ILE A 103 -4.28 -1.88 -9.46
C ILE A 103 -3.25 -2.90 -9.99
N PRO A 104 -2.88 -2.83 -11.29
CA PRO A 104 -1.92 -3.78 -11.85
C PRO A 104 -0.52 -3.61 -11.22
N LEU A 105 0.25 -4.70 -11.17
CA LEU A 105 1.64 -4.70 -10.70
C LEU A 105 2.65 -4.52 -11.84
N SER A 106 2.20 -4.41 -13.10
CA SER A 106 3.01 -4.20 -14.29
C SER A 106 2.36 -3.15 -15.21
N GLY A 107 3.08 -2.76 -16.27
CA GLY A 107 2.57 -1.82 -17.27
C GLY A 107 2.56 -0.34 -16.81
N PRO A 108 1.96 0.55 -17.61
CA PRO A 108 2.02 2.01 -17.40
C PRO A 108 1.27 2.47 -16.14
N ASN A 109 0.22 1.74 -15.75
CA ASN A 109 -0.57 2.03 -14.56
C ASN A 109 -0.13 1.21 -13.33
N SER A 110 1.09 0.68 -13.35
CA SER A 110 1.60 -0.12 -12.23
C SER A 110 1.53 0.65 -10.91
N ILE A 111 1.10 -0.05 -9.86
CA ILE A 111 1.15 0.46 -8.49
C ILE A 111 2.50 0.22 -7.79
N ILE A 112 3.42 -0.51 -8.44
CA ILE A 112 4.77 -0.67 -7.92
C ILE A 112 5.45 0.69 -7.86
N GLY A 113 5.96 1.02 -6.67
CA GLY A 113 6.60 2.29 -6.38
C GLY A 113 5.65 3.40 -5.90
N ARG A 114 4.35 3.12 -5.79
CA ARG A 114 3.37 4.00 -5.16
C ARG A 114 3.23 3.69 -3.67
N ALA A 115 2.56 4.56 -2.92
CA ALA A 115 2.26 4.30 -1.52
C ALA A 115 0.87 3.67 -1.32
N VAL A 116 0.76 2.83 -0.31
CA VAL A 116 -0.52 2.40 0.25
C VAL A 116 -0.75 3.18 1.54
N VAL A 117 -1.96 3.64 1.78
CA VAL A 117 -2.32 4.48 2.91
C VAL A 117 -3.54 3.89 3.62
N VAL A 118 -3.44 3.81 4.95
CA VAL A 118 -4.56 3.55 5.84
C VAL A 118 -4.97 4.87 6.48
N HIS A 119 -6.27 5.13 6.50
CA HIS A 119 -6.86 6.37 6.98
C HIS A 119 -7.38 6.25 8.42
N ALA A 120 -7.61 7.39 9.06
CA ALA A 120 -8.08 7.47 10.45
C ALA A 120 -9.55 7.07 10.60
N ASP A 121 -10.36 7.43 9.61
CA ASP A 121 -11.81 7.30 9.65
C ASP A 121 -12.31 6.38 8.52
N PRO A 122 -13.59 5.97 8.57
CA PRO A 122 -14.19 5.15 7.52
C PRO A 122 -14.25 5.91 6.20
N ASP A 123 -13.99 5.20 5.11
CA ASP A 123 -14.29 5.64 3.77
C ASP A 123 -15.82 5.56 3.52
N ASP A 124 -16.44 6.68 3.17
CA ASP A 124 -17.86 6.82 2.85
C ASP A 124 -18.24 6.34 1.44
N LEU A 125 -17.26 5.87 0.66
CA LEU A 125 -17.41 5.28 -0.66
C LEU A 125 -18.02 6.24 -1.70
N GLY A 126 -17.86 7.54 -1.49
CA GLY A 126 -18.45 8.59 -2.32
C GLY A 126 -19.95 8.76 -2.09
N LYS A 127 -20.50 8.22 -1.00
CA LYS A 127 -21.95 8.12 -0.71
C LYS A 127 -22.35 8.84 0.58
N GLY A 128 -21.40 9.47 1.28
CA GLY A 128 -21.63 10.16 2.56
C GLY A 128 -22.31 11.55 2.47
N GLY A 129 -22.35 12.17 1.28
CA GLY A 129 -22.94 13.51 1.09
C GLY A 129 -22.09 14.67 1.62
N HIS A 130 -20.84 14.42 2.01
CA HIS A 130 -19.86 15.43 2.38
C HIS A 130 -19.17 15.98 1.12
N GLU A 131 -18.63 17.21 1.18
CA GLU A 131 -17.91 17.82 0.04
C GLU A 131 -16.68 16.99 -0.39
N LEU A 132 -16.09 16.24 0.56
CA LEU A 132 -14.96 15.35 0.33
C LEU A 132 -15.36 13.92 -0.07
N SER A 133 -16.66 13.58 -0.08
CA SER A 133 -17.11 12.22 -0.42
C SER A 133 -16.64 11.85 -1.83
N LYS A 134 -16.87 12.71 -2.82
CA LYS A 134 -16.51 12.44 -4.23
C LYS A 134 -15.01 12.53 -4.54
N SER A 135 -14.17 12.90 -3.58
CA SER A 135 -12.73 13.06 -3.79
C SER A 135 -11.87 12.14 -2.93
N THR A 136 -12.22 11.91 -1.66
CA THR A 136 -11.40 11.12 -0.74
C THR A 136 -12.23 10.16 0.13
N GLY A 137 -13.53 10.04 -0.14
CA GLY A 137 -14.43 9.25 0.71
C GLY A 137 -14.57 9.80 2.13
N ASN A 138 -14.18 11.05 2.36
CA ASN A 138 -14.15 11.67 3.70
C ASN A 138 -13.45 10.84 4.80
N ALA A 139 -12.45 10.01 4.45
CA ALA A 139 -11.80 9.08 5.38
C ALA A 139 -10.85 9.74 6.41
N GLY A 140 -10.80 11.07 6.49
CA GLY A 140 -9.96 11.78 7.45
C GLY A 140 -8.46 11.62 7.24
N GLY A 141 -7.70 11.71 8.35
CA GLY A 141 -6.24 11.77 8.35
C GLY A 141 -5.55 10.49 7.87
N ARG A 142 -4.29 10.59 7.46
CA ARG A 142 -3.47 9.44 7.02
C ARG A 142 -2.68 8.89 8.21
N VAL A 143 -3.07 7.73 8.74
CA VAL A 143 -2.48 7.19 9.99
C VAL A 143 -1.29 6.27 9.75
N ALA A 144 -1.22 5.62 8.59
CA ALA A 144 -0.07 4.84 8.17
C ALA A 144 0.07 4.83 6.65
N CYS A 145 1.31 4.80 6.18
CA CYS A 145 1.59 4.68 4.76
C CYS A 145 2.95 4.02 4.53
N VAL A 146 3.16 3.44 3.35
CA VAL A 146 4.51 3.11 2.90
C VAL A 146 4.61 2.90 1.40
N PHE A 147 5.84 2.95 0.89
CA PHE A 147 6.27 2.56 -0.45
C PHE A 147 6.35 1.03 -0.67
N HIS A 148 5.99 0.57 -1.86
CA HIS A 148 6.20 -0.82 -2.27
C HIS A 148 7.64 -1.10 -2.70
N HIS A 149 8.32 -2.04 -2.05
CA HIS A 149 9.48 -2.67 -2.66
C HIS A 149 9.01 -3.85 -3.53
N ARG A 150 9.54 -3.94 -4.77
CA ARG A 150 9.49 -5.21 -5.51
C ARG A 150 10.13 -6.26 -4.63
N GLN A 151 9.41 -7.37 -4.40
CA GLN A 151 9.98 -8.47 -3.65
C GLN A 151 10.99 -9.17 -4.57
N CYS A 152 12.26 -8.74 -4.50
CA CYS A 152 13.36 -9.40 -5.18
C CYS A 152 13.59 -10.79 -4.54
N PHE A 153 13.01 -11.83 -5.12
CA PHE A 153 13.34 -13.22 -4.77
C PHE A 153 14.82 -13.57 -5.04
N ALA A 154 15.56 -12.73 -5.78
CA ALA A 154 16.99 -12.89 -6.05
C ALA A 154 17.92 -12.51 -4.88
N CYS A 155 17.42 -11.96 -3.77
CA CYS A 155 18.27 -11.63 -2.60
C CYS A 155 18.40 -12.76 -1.57
N ARG A 156 17.90 -13.98 -1.86
CA ARG A 156 18.01 -15.12 -0.93
C ARG A 156 19.21 -16.05 -1.13
N HIS A 157 20.20 -15.66 -1.94
CA HIS A 157 21.50 -16.33 -1.98
C HIS A 157 22.65 -15.35 -2.28
N ARG A 158 23.23 -14.75 -1.24
CA ARG A 158 24.67 -14.42 -1.11
C ARG A 158 24.96 -13.69 0.20
N HIS A 159 24.84 -14.40 1.31
CA HIS A 159 25.62 -14.11 2.51
C HIS A 159 26.53 -15.31 2.78
N HIS A 160 27.62 -15.40 2.01
CA HIS A 160 28.83 -16.16 2.37
C HIS A 160 30.01 -15.33 1.85
N TRP A 161 30.33 -14.26 2.57
CA TRP A 161 31.70 -13.76 2.57
C TRP A 161 32.47 -14.63 3.56
N PRO A 162 33.47 -15.42 3.14
CA PRO A 162 34.38 -16.04 4.09
C PRO A 162 35.33 -14.96 4.66
N PRO A 163 35.67 -15.00 5.96
CA PRO A 163 36.65 -14.10 6.53
C PRO A 163 38.07 -14.66 6.31
N ARG A 164 39.00 -13.74 6.01
CA ARG A 164 40.46 -13.81 6.12
C ARG A 164 41.25 -14.50 4.99
N VAL A 165 42.11 -13.71 4.35
CA VAL A 165 43.55 -14.03 4.26
C VAL A 165 44.34 -12.72 4.49
N LYS A 166 45.28 -12.71 5.43
CA LYS A 166 46.29 -11.63 5.61
C LYS A 166 47.54 -11.92 4.73
N PRO A 167 48.66 -11.17 4.90
CA PRO A 167 49.29 -10.29 3.92
C PRO A 167 50.42 -10.98 3.12
N TYR A 168 50.86 -10.46 1.96
CA TYR A 168 52.25 -10.63 1.54
C TYR A 168 52.69 -9.57 0.52
N LEU A 169 53.92 -9.11 0.73
CA LEU A 169 54.72 -8.19 -0.08
C LEU A 169 54.95 -8.70 -1.51
N ILE A 170 55.03 -7.77 -2.48
CA ILE A 170 56.03 -7.82 -3.57
C ILE A 170 56.46 -6.38 -3.87
N GLY A 171 57.76 -6.11 -3.75
CA GLY A 171 58.41 -4.93 -4.34
C GLY A 171 58.97 -5.26 -5.72
N GLN A 172 59.03 -4.25 -6.59
CA GLN A 172 60.22 -3.82 -7.33
C GLN A 172 60.12 -2.31 -7.52
#